data_AF-A0A519KFB6-F1
#
_entry.id   AF-A0A519KFB6-F1
#
_cell.length_a   1.000
_cell.length_b   1.000
_cell.length_c   1.000
_cell.angle_alpha   90.00
_cell.angle_beta   90.00
_cell.angle_gamma   90.00
#
_symmetry.space_group_name_H-M   'P 1'
#
loop_
_entity.id
_entity.type
_entity.pdbx_description
1 polymer ?
#
loop_
_entity_poly.entity_id
_entity_poly.type
_entity_poly.pdbx_seq_one_letter_code
_entity_poly.pdbx_strand_id
1 'polypeptide(L)'
;MQQNMTGAYPGWFVEGFAEFFATADLSPGRMRVGLFDAGRMNSLTMGTNTWMPMDQLLRSRSYDTGSRGHFYYAQSWALTHYLMSTPERRAKLGRYLSAVMMEGRDPVEALQGTIDRTPEQLQDDVRRYLNGSINFLSQAQEFPPVDVVVERLSPAEAELVWLDLRLARYVPEERRAGNLAEAQRVAGRYPGDPFAARVLAQAYLDIKQPEEAVGVMRPVVEAYPDEPLGQRFFAVTLMDAGDATEDSDRSAALYAEARRALGRAYGADALDYRTYLALARSRRGAGNYPTDNDVEILLTGAQLAPQISSLRFQTAQVMMHRGRYREAVAYLQPLANNPHG
;
A
#
# COMPACT_ATOMS: atom_id res chain seq x y z
N MET A 1 -3.77 -0.43 -10.26
CA MET A 1 -4.19 0.93 -10.67
C MET A 1 -3.05 1.95 -10.49
N GLN A 2 -2.57 2.21 -9.26
CA GLN A 2 -1.64 3.32 -8.98
C GLN A 2 -0.27 3.28 -9.70
N GLN A 3 0.17 2.12 -10.20
CA GLN A 3 1.35 1.97 -11.06
C GLN A 3 1.15 2.56 -12.46
N ASN A 4 -0.03 2.41 -13.05
CA ASN A 4 -0.31 2.71 -14.46
C ASN A 4 -1.34 3.84 -14.65
N MET A 5 -1.97 4.30 -13.57
CA MET A 5 -3.08 5.24 -13.57
C MET A 5 -2.85 6.28 -12.47
N THR A 6 -2.17 7.38 -12.81
CA THR A 6 -1.66 8.41 -11.87
C THR A 6 -2.54 9.65 -11.70
N GLY A 7 -3.75 9.66 -12.29
CA GLY A 7 -4.66 10.81 -12.21
C GLY A 7 -5.69 10.74 -11.09
N ALA A 8 -6.48 11.81 -10.99
CA ALA A 8 -7.49 12.08 -9.96
C ALA A 8 -8.81 11.32 -10.15
N TYR A 9 -8.77 9.99 -10.18
CA TYR A 9 -9.98 9.20 -10.48
C TYR A 9 -11.09 9.41 -9.43
N PRO A 10 -12.37 9.46 -9.85
CA PRO A 10 -13.48 9.53 -8.90
C PRO A 10 -13.51 8.28 -8.03
N GLY A 11 -13.88 8.46 -6.75
CA GLY A 11 -13.77 7.40 -5.74
C GLY A 11 -14.50 6.11 -6.15
N TRP A 12 -15.68 6.22 -6.75
CA TRP A 12 -16.45 5.04 -7.19
C TRP A 12 -15.67 4.22 -8.23
N PHE A 13 -14.88 4.85 -9.10
CA PHE A 13 -14.13 4.13 -10.11
C PHE A 13 -12.91 3.46 -9.51
N VAL A 14 -12.24 4.11 -8.54
CA VAL A 14 -11.12 3.49 -7.81
C VAL A 14 -11.59 2.22 -7.11
N GLU A 15 -12.68 2.28 -6.34
CA GLU A 15 -13.22 1.10 -5.67
C GLU A 15 -13.80 0.08 -6.65
N GLY A 16 -14.59 0.52 -7.62
CA GLY A 16 -15.25 -0.38 -8.57
C GLY A 16 -14.25 -1.11 -9.45
N PHE A 17 -13.15 -0.45 -9.82
CA PHE A 17 -12.05 -1.09 -10.55
C PHE A 17 -11.31 -2.08 -9.66
N ALA A 18 -11.05 -1.77 -8.40
CA ALA A 18 -10.45 -2.72 -7.47
C ALA A 18 -11.35 -3.97 -7.34
N GLU A 19 -12.66 -3.79 -7.13
CA GLU A 19 -13.64 -4.87 -7.04
C GLU A 19 -13.74 -5.69 -8.35
N PHE A 20 -13.61 -5.05 -9.52
CA PHE A 20 -13.64 -5.74 -10.82
C PHE A 20 -12.49 -6.76 -10.98
N PHE A 21 -11.33 -6.47 -10.37
CA PHE A 21 -10.16 -7.36 -10.36
C PHE A 21 -10.07 -8.22 -9.10
N ALA A 22 -10.81 -7.91 -8.03
CA ALA A 22 -10.70 -8.58 -6.73
C ALA A 22 -11.00 -10.08 -6.80
N THR A 23 -11.87 -10.48 -7.73
CA THR A 23 -12.25 -11.88 -7.96
C THR A 23 -11.57 -12.47 -9.19
N ALA A 24 -10.39 -11.96 -9.59
CA ALA A 24 -9.65 -12.54 -10.71
C ALA A 24 -9.29 -14.01 -10.42
N ASP A 25 -9.49 -14.87 -11.41
CA ASP A 25 -9.11 -16.29 -11.36
C ASP A 25 -7.94 -16.50 -12.32
N LEU A 26 -6.75 -16.72 -11.74
CA LEU A 26 -5.51 -17.02 -12.44
C LEU A 26 -5.22 -18.51 -12.29
N SER A 27 -5.73 -19.29 -13.22
CA SER A 27 -5.55 -20.75 -13.27
C SER A 27 -4.55 -21.10 -14.39
N PRO A 28 -3.91 -22.29 -14.35
CA PRO A 28 -3.06 -22.74 -15.45
C PRO A 28 -3.74 -22.61 -16.82
N GLY A 29 -3.10 -21.90 -17.75
CA GLY A 29 -3.59 -21.67 -19.12
C GLY A 29 -4.77 -20.71 -19.26
N ARG A 30 -5.28 -20.11 -18.18
CA ARG A 30 -6.48 -19.28 -18.22
C ARG A 30 -6.49 -18.16 -17.19
N MET A 31 -6.75 -16.95 -17.68
CA MET A 31 -7.06 -15.77 -16.88
C MET A 31 -8.54 -15.42 -17.01
N ARG A 32 -9.23 -15.19 -15.89
CA ARG A 32 -10.58 -14.61 -15.85
C ARG A 32 -10.62 -13.37 -14.97
N VAL A 33 -11.27 -12.31 -15.47
CA VAL A 33 -11.37 -11.00 -14.79
C VAL A 33 -12.78 -10.45 -14.93
N GLY A 34 -13.26 -9.73 -13.91
CA GLY A 34 -14.63 -9.20 -13.90
C GLY A 34 -15.65 -10.24 -13.47
N LEU A 35 -15.24 -11.23 -12.67
CA LEU A 35 -16.17 -12.04 -11.89
C LEU A 35 -16.85 -11.16 -10.82
N PHE A 36 -17.86 -11.71 -10.17
CA PHE A 36 -18.58 -11.01 -9.10
C PHE A 36 -18.41 -11.74 -7.78
N ASP A 37 -18.38 -10.98 -6.68
CA ASP A 37 -18.53 -11.52 -5.34
C ASP A 37 -20.02 -11.76 -5.02
N ALA A 38 -20.32 -12.92 -4.43
CA ALA A 38 -21.70 -13.29 -4.13
C ALA A 38 -22.35 -12.36 -3.09
N GLY A 39 -21.58 -11.86 -2.12
CA GLY A 39 -22.04 -10.88 -1.13
C GLY A 39 -22.36 -9.52 -1.74
N ARG A 40 -21.55 -9.06 -2.71
CA ARG A 40 -21.80 -7.85 -3.51
C ARG A 40 -23.08 -7.99 -4.33
N MET A 41 -23.27 -9.12 -5.01
CA MET A 41 -24.51 -9.38 -5.78
C MET A 41 -25.75 -9.45 -4.90
N ASN A 42 -25.63 -10.02 -3.70
CA ASN A 42 -26.73 -10.02 -2.73
C ASN A 42 -27.12 -8.57 -2.38
N SER A 43 -26.14 -7.73 -2.03
CA SER A 43 -26.37 -6.31 -1.69
C SER A 43 -27.11 -5.54 -2.80
N LEU A 44 -26.87 -5.88 -4.06
CA LEU A 44 -27.49 -5.23 -5.22
C LEU A 44 -28.91 -5.74 -5.53
N THR A 45 -29.26 -6.93 -5.04
CA THR A 45 -30.53 -7.61 -5.34
C THR A 45 -31.52 -7.64 -4.16
N MET A 46 -31.11 -7.15 -2.98
CA MET A 46 -31.95 -7.08 -1.77
C MET A 46 -33.20 -6.15 -1.85
N GLY A 47 -33.34 -5.32 -2.88
CA GLY A 47 -34.55 -4.50 -3.10
C GLY A 47 -34.30 -3.25 -3.97
N THR A 48 -35.35 -2.73 -4.62
CA THR A 48 -35.24 -1.61 -5.58
C THR A 48 -34.88 -0.25 -4.96
N ASN A 49 -35.15 -0.03 -3.66
CA ASN A 49 -34.90 1.23 -2.96
C ASN A 49 -33.69 1.22 -2.00
N THR A 50 -32.85 0.19 -2.05
CA THR A 50 -31.67 0.09 -1.16
C THR A 50 -30.43 0.78 -1.73
N TRP A 51 -30.42 1.03 -3.04
CA TRP A 51 -29.29 1.66 -3.72
C TRP A 51 -29.17 3.13 -3.32
N MET A 52 -27.93 3.57 -3.11
CA MET A 52 -27.56 4.97 -3.06
C MET A 52 -27.92 5.65 -4.40
N PRO A 53 -28.53 6.84 -4.40
CA PRO A 53 -28.74 7.63 -5.62
C PRO A 53 -27.44 7.78 -6.41
N MET A 54 -27.51 7.59 -7.73
CA MET A 54 -26.33 7.59 -8.61
C MET A 54 -25.56 8.92 -8.56
N ASP A 55 -26.23 10.06 -8.42
CA ASP A 55 -25.60 11.36 -8.25
C ASP A 55 -24.77 11.43 -6.95
N GLN A 56 -25.27 10.85 -5.87
CA GLN A 56 -24.53 10.69 -4.62
C GLN A 56 -23.34 9.75 -4.82
N LEU A 57 -23.52 8.59 -5.47
CA LEU A 57 -22.43 7.63 -5.76
C LEU A 57 -21.30 8.30 -6.53
N LEU A 58 -21.62 9.05 -7.59
CA LEU A 58 -20.64 9.69 -8.47
C LEU A 58 -19.82 10.78 -7.77
N ARG A 59 -20.39 11.46 -6.76
CA ARG A 59 -19.72 12.50 -5.98
C ARG A 59 -19.05 12.02 -4.69
N SER A 60 -19.45 10.86 -4.16
CA SER A 60 -18.97 10.36 -2.88
C SER A 60 -17.51 9.91 -2.94
N ARG A 61 -16.81 10.04 -1.80
CA ARG A 61 -15.53 9.37 -1.52
C ARG A 61 -15.77 8.21 -0.56
N SER A 62 -14.88 7.20 -0.53
CA SER A 62 -15.16 5.98 0.24
C SER A 62 -15.26 6.22 1.75
N TYR A 63 -14.56 7.22 2.31
CA TYR A 63 -14.69 7.61 3.71
C TYR A 63 -15.99 8.39 4.05
N ASP A 64 -16.69 8.96 3.07
CA ASP A 64 -17.93 9.75 3.27
C ASP A 64 -19.19 8.86 3.35
N THR A 65 -19.04 7.54 3.21
CA THR A 65 -20.16 6.62 2.98
C THR A 65 -20.84 6.11 4.25
N GLY A 66 -20.24 6.33 5.43
CA GLY A 66 -20.80 5.94 6.72
C GLY A 66 -21.31 4.49 6.77
N SER A 67 -22.52 4.28 7.29
CA SER A 67 -23.16 2.96 7.37
C SER A 67 -23.61 2.38 6.01
N ARG A 68 -23.52 3.15 4.92
CA ARG A 68 -23.86 2.70 3.56
C ARG A 68 -22.64 2.23 2.76
N GLY A 69 -21.46 2.11 3.38
CA GLY A 69 -20.24 1.69 2.71
C GLY A 69 -20.40 0.41 1.88
N HIS A 70 -21.12 -0.59 2.39
CA HIS A 70 -21.36 -1.85 1.67
C HIS A 70 -22.07 -1.65 0.32
N PHE A 71 -23.06 -0.75 0.24
CA PHE A 71 -23.76 -0.41 -1.00
C PHE A 71 -22.88 0.41 -1.94
N TYR A 72 -22.05 1.30 -1.39
CA TYR A 72 -21.11 2.09 -2.18
C TYR A 72 -20.12 1.20 -2.94
N TYR A 73 -19.49 0.22 -2.28
CA TYR A 73 -18.57 -0.72 -2.95
C TYR A 73 -19.32 -1.57 -3.99
N ALA A 74 -20.50 -2.10 -3.65
CA ALA A 74 -21.27 -2.94 -4.56
C ALA A 74 -21.75 -2.18 -5.81
N GLN A 75 -22.24 -0.95 -5.65
CA GLN A 75 -22.67 -0.11 -6.77
C GLN A 75 -21.48 0.40 -7.60
N SER A 76 -20.35 0.69 -6.95
CA SER A 76 -19.09 1.04 -7.63
C SER A 76 -18.64 -0.09 -8.55
N TRP A 77 -18.65 -1.32 -8.05
CA TRP A 77 -18.39 -2.52 -8.88
C TRP A 77 -19.38 -2.62 -10.04
N ALA A 78 -20.69 -2.51 -9.77
CA ALA A 78 -21.71 -2.66 -10.80
C ALA A 78 -21.61 -1.61 -11.93
N LEU A 79 -21.34 -0.35 -11.57
CA LEU A 79 -21.15 0.73 -12.53
C LEU A 79 -19.89 0.52 -13.36
N THR A 80 -18.77 0.18 -12.72
CA THR A 80 -17.52 -0.13 -13.41
C THR A 80 -17.71 -1.29 -14.38
N HIS A 81 -18.35 -2.37 -13.92
CA HIS A 81 -18.60 -3.56 -14.73
C HIS A 81 -19.48 -3.24 -15.95
N TYR A 82 -20.59 -2.52 -15.74
CA TYR A 82 -21.46 -2.02 -16.82
C TYR A 82 -20.68 -1.20 -17.85
N LEU A 83 -19.86 -0.24 -17.40
CA LEU A 83 -19.10 0.63 -18.29
C LEU A 83 -17.94 -0.10 -18.98
N MET A 84 -17.42 -1.17 -18.37
CA MET A 84 -16.39 -2.02 -18.95
C MET A 84 -16.94 -3.14 -19.83
N SER A 85 -18.26 -3.29 -19.97
CA SER A 85 -18.84 -4.49 -20.60
C SER A 85 -18.73 -4.51 -22.13
N THR A 86 -18.65 -3.36 -22.80
CA THR A 86 -18.51 -3.27 -24.28
C THR A 86 -17.46 -2.22 -24.68
N PRO A 87 -16.86 -2.33 -25.88
CA PRO A 87 -15.92 -1.32 -26.38
C PRO A 87 -16.49 0.10 -26.39
N GLU A 88 -17.77 0.27 -26.76
CA GLU A 88 -18.44 1.57 -26.82
C GLU A 88 -18.59 2.19 -25.43
N ARG A 89 -18.99 1.38 -24.44
CA ARG A 89 -19.11 1.84 -23.04
C ARG A 89 -17.75 2.16 -22.44
N ARG A 90 -16.71 1.37 -22.75
CA ARG A 90 -15.33 1.66 -22.34
C ARG A 90 -14.83 2.99 -22.92
N ALA A 91 -15.14 3.27 -24.19
CA ALA A 91 -14.80 4.55 -24.80
C ALA A 91 -15.53 5.73 -24.13
N LYS A 92 -16.80 5.56 -23.75
CA LYS A 92 -17.56 6.56 -22.97
C LYS A 92 -16.94 6.77 -21.59
N LEU A 93 -16.59 5.70 -20.88
CA LEU A 93 -15.90 5.74 -19.59
C LEU A 93 -14.57 6.51 -19.69
N GLY A 94 -13.76 6.23 -20.70
CA GLY A 94 -12.50 6.95 -20.91
C GLY A 94 -12.68 8.47 -21.05
N ARG A 95 -13.69 8.90 -21.84
CA ARG A 95 -14.04 10.32 -21.96
C ARG A 95 -14.55 10.92 -20.66
N TYR A 96 -15.43 10.20 -19.96
CA TYR A 96 -15.95 10.61 -18.65
C TYR A 96 -14.83 10.82 -17.63
N LEU A 97 -13.94 9.84 -17.48
CA LEU A 97 -12.82 9.92 -16.56
C LEU A 97 -11.88 11.06 -16.93
N SER A 98 -11.60 11.28 -18.23
CA SER A 98 -10.81 12.42 -18.69
C SER A 98 -11.44 13.77 -18.29
N ALA A 99 -12.75 13.94 -18.46
CA ALA A 99 -13.47 15.15 -18.09
C ALA A 99 -13.41 15.42 -16.58
N VAL A 100 -13.55 14.38 -15.75
CA VAL A 100 -13.47 14.53 -14.29
C VAL A 100 -12.03 14.81 -13.84
N MET A 101 -11.07 14.06 -14.36
CA MET A 101 -9.69 14.08 -13.85
C MET A 101 -8.85 15.23 -14.38
N MET A 102 -8.97 15.55 -15.68
CA MET A 102 -8.10 16.51 -16.36
C MET A 102 -8.73 17.89 -16.41
N GLU A 103 -10.06 17.96 -16.60
CA GLU A 103 -10.80 19.23 -16.69
C GLU A 103 -11.37 19.65 -15.32
N GLY A 104 -11.39 18.75 -14.33
CA GLY A 104 -11.91 19.04 -12.98
C GLY A 104 -13.42 19.25 -12.94
N ARG A 105 -14.16 18.71 -13.91
CA ARG A 105 -15.63 18.84 -13.98
C ARG A 105 -16.30 18.08 -12.85
N ASP A 106 -17.45 18.60 -12.38
CA ASP A 106 -18.31 17.86 -11.44
C ASP A 106 -18.68 16.49 -12.04
N PRO A 107 -18.57 15.38 -11.29
CA PRO A 107 -18.85 14.04 -11.79
C PRO A 107 -20.23 13.88 -12.43
N VAL A 108 -21.27 14.56 -11.93
CA VAL A 108 -22.62 14.45 -12.51
C VAL A 108 -22.72 15.28 -13.78
N GLU A 109 -22.17 16.50 -13.78
CA GLU A 109 -22.14 17.35 -14.99
C GLU A 109 -21.29 16.73 -16.11
N ALA A 110 -20.26 15.95 -15.76
CA ALA A 110 -19.41 15.24 -16.70
C ALA A 110 -20.15 14.15 -17.50
N LEU A 111 -21.32 13.67 -17.03
CA LEU A 111 -22.15 12.71 -17.77
C LEU A 111 -22.61 13.28 -19.12
N GLN A 112 -22.90 14.59 -19.17
CA GLN A 112 -23.33 15.28 -20.38
C GLN A 112 -22.16 15.42 -21.37
N GLY A 113 -22.37 14.93 -22.60
CA GLY A 113 -21.36 14.92 -23.65
C GLY A 113 -20.38 13.74 -23.57
N THR A 114 -20.53 12.83 -22.59
CA THR A 114 -19.67 11.63 -22.46
C THR A 114 -20.48 10.34 -22.44
N ILE A 115 -21.20 10.08 -21.35
CA ILE A 115 -22.05 8.90 -21.15
C ILE A 115 -23.44 9.18 -21.73
N ASP A 116 -23.89 10.44 -21.68
CA ASP A 116 -25.17 10.96 -22.18
C ASP A 116 -26.38 10.29 -21.53
N ARG A 117 -26.39 10.28 -20.20
CA ARG A 117 -27.47 9.80 -19.34
C ARG A 117 -27.61 10.71 -18.13
N THR A 118 -28.83 10.92 -17.65
CA THR A 118 -29.02 11.46 -16.29
C THR A 118 -28.57 10.42 -15.26
N PRO A 119 -28.28 10.81 -14.00
CA PRO A 119 -27.95 9.86 -12.94
C PRO A 119 -28.98 8.74 -12.79
N GLU A 120 -30.27 9.07 -12.88
CA GLU A 120 -31.38 8.13 -12.75
C GLU A 120 -31.39 7.14 -13.92
N GLN A 121 -31.24 7.64 -15.15
CA GLN A 121 -31.18 6.78 -16.33
C GLN A 121 -29.96 5.85 -16.30
N LEU A 122 -28.81 6.35 -15.84
CA LEU A 122 -27.61 5.54 -15.68
C LEU A 122 -27.82 4.46 -14.61
N GLN A 123 -28.45 4.80 -13.49
CA GLN A 123 -28.80 3.84 -12.44
C GLN A 123 -29.68 2.71 -12.98
N ASP A 124 -30.71 3.06 -13.75
CA ASP A 124 -31.62 2.08 -14.34
C ASP A 124 -30.95 1.22 -15.42
N ASP A 125 -30.03 1.80 -16.19
CA ASP A 125 -29.20 1.06 -17.15
C ASP A 125 -28.30 0.02 -16.45
N VAL A 126 -27.68 0.38 -15.32
CA VAL A 126 -26.87 -0.54 -14.52
C VAL A 126 -27.74 -1.63 -13.89
N ARG A 127 -28.91 -1.29 -13.32
CA ARG A 127 -29.85 -2.28 -12.78
C ARG A 127 -30.29 -3.29 -13.83
N ARG A 128 -30.66 -2.81 -15.03
CA ARG A 128 -31.05 -3.67 -16.15
C ARG A 128 -29.91 -4.58 -16.57
N TYR A 129 -28.68 -4.07 -16.57
CA TYR A 129 -27.49 -4.86 -16.86
C TYR A 129 -27.28 -6.01 -15.87
N LEU A 130 -27.42 -5.74 -14.57
CA LEU A 130 -27.27 -6.76 -13.53
C LEU A 130 -28.35 -7.84 -13.56
N ASN A 131 -29.54 -7.52 -14.08
CA ASN A 131 -30.61 -8.50 -14.28
C ASN A 131 -30.37 -9.40 -15.51
N GLY A 132 -29.36 -9.11 -16.33
CA GLY A 132 -28.96 -9.91 -17.49
C GLY A 132 -27.74 -10.80 -17.21
N SER A 133 -27.17 -11.36 -18.28
CA SER A 133 -25.92 -12.11 -18.18
C SER A 133 -24.72 -11.17 -18.03
N ILE A 134 -24.05 -11.26 -16.88
CA ILE A 134 -22.83 -10.51 -16.58
C ILE A 134 -21.65 -11.24 -17.22
N ASN A 135 -21.11 -10.66 -18.29
CA ASN A 135 -19.97 -11.21 -19.01
C ASN A 135 -18.67 -10.89 -18.28
N PHE A 136 -17.79 -11.86 -18.11
CA PHE A 136 -16.43 -11.66 -17.61
C PHE A 136 -15.42 -11.83 -18.76
N LEU A 137 -14.26 -11.19 -18.64
CA LEU A 137 -13.15 -11.44 -19.54
C LEU A 137 -12.62 -12.84 -19.25
N SER A 138 -12.45 -13.66 -20.28
CA SER A 138 -11.78 -14.96 -20.20
C SER A 138 -10.78 -15.04 -21.34
N GLN A 139 -9.50 -15.20 -21.01
CA GLN A 139 -8.41 -15.22 -21.97
C GLN A 139 -7.51 -16.43 -21.69
N ALA A 140 -7.09 -17.11 -22.75
CA ALA A 140 -6.00 -18.07 -22.67
C ALA A 140 -4.72 -17.31 -22.34
N GLN A 141 -4.08 -17.66 -21.22
CA GLN A 141 -2.88 -16.98 -20.74
C GLN A 141 -1.95 -18.04 -20.15
N GLU A 142 -0.74 -18.10 -20.70
CA GLU A 142 0.35 -18.87 -20.10
C GLU A 142 1.00 -18.03 -19.01
N PHE A 143 1.15 -18.60 -17.82
CA PHE A 143 1.87 -17.99 -16.72
C PHE A 143 3.23 -18.70 -16.61
N PRO A 144 4.34 -17.96 -16.45
CA PRO A 144 5.63 -18.60 -16.23
C PRO A 144 5.56 -19.45 -14.96
N PRO A 145 6.10 -20.69 -14.96
CA PRO A 145 6.19 -21.46 -13.74
C PRO A 145 7.06 -20.68 -12.75
N VAL A 146 6.53 -20.48 -11.54
CA VAL A 146 7.27 -19.92 -10.42
C VAL A 146 7.57 -21.08 -9.48
N ASP A 147 8.84 -21.28 -9.16
CA ASP A 147 9.24 -22.25 -8.16
C ASP A 147 8.80 -21.76 -6.78
N VAL A 148 7.68 -22.28 -6.30
CA VAL A 148 7.19 -22.01 -4.94
C VAL A 148 7.86 -22.99 -4.00
N VAL A 149 8.78 -22.50 -3.18
CA VAL A 149 9.39 -23.28 -2.10
C VAL A 149 8.48 -23.19 -0.89
N VAL A 150 8.02 -24.34 -0.39
CA VAL A 150 7.27 -24.44 0.86
C VAL A 150 8.20 -24.98 1.92
N GLU A 151 8.44 -24.18 2.95
CA GLU A 151 9.34 -24.53 4.05
C GLU A 151 8.56 -24.68 5.36
N ARG A 152 9.09 -25.52 6.25
CA ARG A 152 8.57 -25.62 7.61
C ARG A 152 9.21 -24.51 8.44
N LEU A 153 8.37 -23.76 9.16
CA LEU A 153 8.85 -22.78 10.13
C LEU A 153 9.85 -23.41 11.11
N SER A 154 10.90 -22.66 11.43
CA SER A 154 11.82 -23.00 12.50
C SER A 154 11.07 -23.07 13.84
N PRO A 155 11.62 -23.75 14.87
CA PRO A 155 11.02 -23.74 16.19
C PRO A 155 10.81 -22.32 16.76
N ALA A 156 11.76 -21.40 16.52
CA ALA A 156 11.63 -20.01 16.96
C ALA A 156 10.48 -19.28 16.25
N GLU A 157 10.39 -19.44 14.93
CA GLU A 157 9.32 -18.84 14.12
C GLU A 157 7.95 -19.37 14.53
N ALA A 158 7.82 -20.69 14.68
CA ALA A 158 6.55 -21.33 15.05
C ALA A 158 6.02 -20.83 16.42
N GLU A 159 6.91 -20.56 17.37
CA GLU A 159 6.54 -20.08 18.70
C GLU A 159 6.32 -18.56 18.77
N LEU A 160 6.95 -17.76 17.89
CA LEU A 160 6.91 -16.30 17.94
C LEU A 160 6.04 -15.65 16.87
N VAL A 161 5.59 -16.36 15.83
CA VAL A 161 4.86 -15.77 14.68
C VAL A 161 3.63 -14.97 15.10
N TRP A 162 2.86 -15.44 16.08
CA TRP A 162 1.69 -14.73 16.56
C TRP A 162 2.03 -13.46 17.34
N LEU A 163 3.17 -13.45 18.04
CA LEU A 163 3.67 -12.26 18.70
C LEU A 163 4.20 -11.27 17.66
N ASP A 164 4.97 -11.71 16.66
CA ASP A 164 5.46 -10.86 15.55
C ASP A 164 4.28 -10.15 14.86
N LEU A 165 3.21 -10.88 14.52
CA LEU A 165 1.99 -10.30 13.93
C LEU A 165 1.28 -9.28 14.84
N ARG A 166 1.30 -9.50 16.16
CA ARG A 166 0.73 -8.58 17.15
C ARG A 166 1.55 -7.29 17.23
N LEU A 167 2.88 -7.39 17.15
CA LEU A 167 3.81 -6.26 17.21
C LEU A 167 3.90 -5.49 15.87
N ALA A 168 3.52 -6.10 14.75
CA ALA A 168 3.57 -5.47 13.43
C ALA A 168 2.56 -4.31 13.21
N ARG A 169 1.66 -4.05 14.18
CA ARG A 169 0.68 -2.96 14.15
C ARG A 169 0.76 -2.15 15.44
N TYR A 170 -0.07 -1.10 15.53
CA TYR A 170 -0.18 -0.31 16.74
C TYR A 170 -0.46 -1.20 17.97
N VAL A 171 0.43 -1.16 18.95
CA VAL A 171 0.30 -1.85 20.23
C VAL A 171 -0.18 -0.85 21.30
N PRO A 172 -1.39 -1.06 21.86
CA PRO A 172 -1.88 -0.30 23.01
C PRO A 172 -0.90 -0.38 24.19
N GLU A 173 -0.74 0.73 24.92
CA GLU A 173 0.26 0.87 25.98
C GLU A 173 0.18 -0.24 27.04
N GLU A 174 -1.04 -0.59 27.44
CA GLU A 174 -1.33 -1.60 28.44
C GLU A 174 -0.86 -3.02 28.05
N ARG A 175 -0.61 -3.28 26.75
CA ARG A 175 -0.13 -4.57 26.26
C ARG A 175 1.38 -4.65 26.14
N ARG A 176 2.09 -3.52 26.12
CA ARG A 176 3.51 -3.49 25.74
C ARG A 176 4.41 -4.22 26.73
N ALA A 177 4.21 -4.01 28.03
CA ALA A 177 4.98 -4.70 29.07
C ALA A 177 4.78 -6.24 29.02
N GLY A 178 3.54 -6.68 28.82
CA GLY A 178 3.22 -8.10 28.67
C GLY A 178 3.84 -8.73 27.42
N ASN A 179 3.79 -8.00 26.29
CA ASN A 179 4.43 -8.44 25.05
C ASN A 179 5.96 -8.54 25.19
N LEU A 180 6.60 -7.58 25.87
CA LEU A 180 8.04 -7.66 26.14
C LEU A 180 8.38 -8.89 27.00
N ALA A 181 7.65 -9.12 28.09
CA ALA A 181 7.89 -10.27 28.96
C ALA A 181 7.71 -11.60 28.20
N GLU A 182 6.70 -11.69 27.33
CA GLU A 182 6.50 -12.83 26.44
C GLU A 182 7.68 -12.99 25.47
N ALA A 183 8.10 -11.91 24.80
CA ALA A 183 9.22 -11.91 23.87
C ALA A 183 10.52 -12.34 24.55
N GLN A 184 10.86 -11.80 25.73
CA GLN A 184 12.05 -12.18 26.49
C GLN A 184 12.05 -13.67 26.86
N ARG A 185 10.92 -14.17 27.36
CA ARG A 185 10.76 -15.59 27.75
C ARG A 185 10.88 -16.53 26.55
N VAL A 186 10.26 -16.20 25.42
CA VAL A 186 10.24 -17.08 24.25
C VAL A 186 11.54 -16.95 23.45
N ALA A 187 11.96 -15.74 23.09
CA ALA A 187 13.20 -15.50 22.35
C ALA A 187 14.45 -15.93 23.14
N GLY A 188 14.43 -15.85 24.48
CA GLY A 188 15.52 -16.34 25.32
C GLY A 188 15.81 -17.84 25.20
N ARG A 189 14.88 -18.64 24.64
CA ARG A 189 15.12 -20.06 24.31
C ARG A 189 15.84 -20.26 22.97
N TYR A 190 15.96 -19.20 22.16
CA TYR A 190 16.54 -19.22 20.82
C TYR A 190 17.63 -18.14 20.67
N PRO A 191 18.69 -18.16 21.51
CA PRO A 191 19.75 -17.16 21.42
C PRO A 191 20.43 -17.22 20.05
N GLY A 192 20.59 -16.06 19.41
CA GLY A 192 21.23 -15.92 18.09
C GLY A 192 20.31 -16.19 16.89
N ASP A 193 19.07 -16.64 17.11
CA ASP A 193 18.10 -16.80 16.02
C ASP A 193 17.64 -15.42 15.48
N PRO A 194 17.76 -15.15 14.17
CA PRO A 194 17.41 -13.85 13.61
C PRO A 194 15.95 -13.43 13.79
N PHE A 195 15.03 -14.39 13.69
CA PHE A 195 13.61 -14.12 13.86
C PHE A 195 13.30 -13.78 15.31
N ALA A 196 13.83 -14.57 16.25
CA ALA A 196 13.65 -14.37 17.68
C ALA A 196 14.20 -13.02 18.15
N ALA A 197 15.41 -12.67 17.71
CA ALA A 197 16.05 -11.39 18.02
C ALA A 197 15.23 -10.21 17.50
N ARG A 198 14.71 -10.29 16.26
CA ARG A 198 13.89 -9.23 15.68
C ARG A 198 12.58 -9.02 16.43
N VAL A 199 11.89 -10.09 16.84
CA VAL A 199 10.65 -9.99 17.61
C VAL A 199 10.91 -9.37 18.99
N LEU A 200 11.99 -9.79 19.66
CA LEU A 200 12.38 -9.19 20.95
C LEU A 200 12.77 -7.72 20.80
N ALA A 201 13.57 -7.38 19.79
CA ALA A 201 13.95 -6.01 19.52
C ALA A 201 12.75 -5.11 19.19
N GLN A 202 11.77 -5.62 18.43
CA GLN A 202 10.52 -4.88 18.19
C GLN A 202 9.74 -4.62 19.50
N ALA A 203 9.68 -5.59 20.42
CA ALA A 203 9.04 -5.40 21.70
C ALA A 203 9.73 -4.31 22.55
N TYR A 204 11.06 -4.22 22.50
CA TYR A 204 11.81 -3.12 23.11
C TYR A 204 11.52 -1.75 22.47
N LEU A 205 11.38 -1.70 21.14
CA LEU A 205 11.02 -0.46 20.43
C LEU A 205 9.64 0.05 20.83
N ASP A 206 8.67 -0.83 21.03
CA ASP A 206 7.30 -0.45 21.42
C ASP A 206 7.26 0.25 22.79
N ILE A 207 8.14 -0.16 23.72
CA ILE A 207 8.32 0.49 25.03
C ILE A 207 9.38 1.60 25.04
N LYS A 208 9.82 2.07 23.85
CA LYS A 208 10.78 3.17 23.70
C LYS A 208 12.16 2.89 24.30
N GLN A 209 12.63 1.65 24.18
CA GLN A 209 13.98 1.23 24.59
C GLN A 209 14.84 0.81 23.38
N PRO A 210 15.22 1.74 22.49
CA PRO A 210 15.93 1.39 21.26
C PRO A 210 17.37 0.91 21.49
N GLU A 211 18.06 1.32 22.55
CA GLU A 211 19.42 0.82 22.85
C GLU A 211 19.41 -0.68 23.21
N GLU A 212 18.41 -1.16 23.94
CA GLU A 212 18.22 -2.60 24.20
C GLU A 212 17.95 -3.37 22.91
N ALA A 213 17.13 -2.81 22.02
CA ALA A 213 16.86 -3.39 20.71
C ALA A 213 18.13 -3.46 19.83
N VAL A 214 18.99 -2.43 19.87
CA VAL A 214 20.32 -2.45 19.21
C VAL A 214 21.19 -3.57 19.79
N GLY A 215 21.21 -3.71 21.13
CA GLY A 215 21.98 -4.75 21.81
C GLY A 215 21.56 -6.17 21.40
N VAL A 216 20.25 -6.41 21.27
CA VAL A 216 19.70 -7.71 20.83
C VAL A 216 20.04 -8.00 19.37
N MET A 217 19.92 -7.02 18.48
CA MET A 217 20.10 -7.22 17.04
C MET A 217 21.57 -7.29 16.61
N ARG A 218 22.47 -6.58 17.29
CA ARG A 218 23.90 -6.49 16.92
C ARG A 218 24.59 -7.85 16.69
N PRO A 219 24.57 -8.81 17.65
CA PRO A 219 25.24 -10.09 17.43
C PRO A 219 24.63 -10.89 16.27
N VAL A 220 23.34 -10.72 16.00
CA VAL A 220 22.65 -11.39 14.89
C VAL A 220 23.11 -10.82 13.55
N VAL A 221 23.12 -9.50 13.37
CA VAL A 221 23.51 -8.91 12.08
C VAL A 221 25.00 -9.05 11.77
N GLU A 222 25.82 -9.31 12.79
CA GLU A 222 27.23 -9.68 12.67
C GLU A 222 27.39 -11.14 12.22
N ALA A 223 26.56 -12.06 12.75
CA ALA A 223 26.53 -13.46 12.36
C ALA A 223 25.90 -13.69 10.97
N TYR A 224 24.95 -12.84 10.59
CA TYR A 224 24.20 -12.90 9.33
C TYR A 224 24.37 -11.59 8.53
N PRO A 225 25.59 -11.28 8.05
CA PRO A 225 25.88 -10.00 7.42
C PRO A 225 25.11 -9.76 6.11
N ASP A 226 24.76 -10.84 5.41
CA ASP A 226 24.11 -10.81 4.10
C ASP A 226 22.58 -11.01 4.17
N GLU A 227 21.99 -11.04 5.37
CA GLU A 227 20.54 -11.17 5.54
C GLU A 227 19.87 -9.77 5.45
N PRO A 228 19.17 -9.44 4.34
CA PRO A 228 18.76 -8.07 4.04
C PRO A 228 17.72 -7.53 5.04
N LEU A 229 16.80 -8.37 5.52
CA LEU A 229 15.73 -7.94 6.41
C LEU A 229 16.29 -7.52 7.77
N GLY A 230 17.20 -8.30 8.33
CA GLY A 230 17.89 -8.06 9.59
C GLY A 230 18.77 -6.83 9.53
N GLN A 231 19.54 -6.65 8.45
CA GLN A 231 20.35 -5.43 8.25
C GLN A 231 19.46 -4.19 8.15
N ARG A 232 18.36 -4.24 7.40
CA ARG A 232 17.41 -3.12 7.30
C ARG A 232 16.74 -2.83 8.62
N PHE A 233 16.28 -3.85 9.34
CA PHE A 233 15.65 -3.70 10.66
C PHE A 233 16.63 -3.06 11.64
N PHE A 234 17.85 -3.57 11.73
CA PHE A 234 18.90 -3.02 12.59
C PHE A 234 19.25 -1.57 12.28
N ALA A 235 19.32 -1.21 11.00
CA ALA A 235 19.52 0.19 10.62
C ALA A 235 18.41 1.12 11.13
N VAL A 236 17.15 0.68 11.07
CA VAL A 236 16.02 1.45 11.61
C VAL A 236 16.13 1.55 13.13
N THR A 237 16.46 0.46 13.81
CA THR A 237 16.70 0.44 15.27
C THR A 237 17.82 1.39 15.69
N LEU A 238 18.92 1.43 14.93
CA LEU A 238 20.03 2.38 15.16
C LEU A 238 19.58 3.84 14.98
N MET A 239 18.75 4.13 13.98
CA MET A 239 18.19 5.48 13.80
C MET A 239 17.23 5.85 14.94
N ASP A 240 16.40 4.90 15.42
CA ASP A 240 15.54 5.13 16.59
C ASP A 240 16.37 5.40 17.87
N ALA A 241 17.50 4.70 18.05
CA ALA A 241 18.44 4.99 19.14
C ALA A 241 19.12 6.36 18.96
N GLY A 242 19.48 6.72 17.73
CA GLY A 242 20.07 8.02 17.40
C GLY A 242 19.11 9.19 17.62
N ASP A 243 17.80 8.97 17.42
CA ASP A 243 16.76 9.97 17.69
C ASP A 243 16.44 10.09 19.19
N ALA A 244 16.70 9.05 19.98
CA ALA A 244 16.42 9.02 21.41
C ALA A 244 17.54 9.59 22.29
N THR A 245 18.75 9.75 21.77
CA THR A 245 19.90 10.28 22.51
C THR A 245 20.04 11.79 22.36
N GLU A 246 20.41 12.49 23.44
CA GLU A 246 20.72 13.92 23.42
C GLU A 246 22.19 14.21 23.01
N ASP A 247 23.04 13.17 22.99
CA ASP A 247 24.43 13.28 22.56
C ASP A 247 24.52 13.27 21.02
N SER A 248 24.89 14.42 20.46
CA SER A 248 24.99 14.62 19.01
C SER A 248 26.04 13.73 18.35
N ASP A 249 27.16 13.45 19.03
CA ASP A 249 28.24 12.62 18.48
C ASP A 249 27.82 11.16 18.47
N ARG A 250 27.15 10.72 19.54
CA ARG A 250 26.53 9.39 19.61
C ARG A 250 25.45 9.22 18.54
N SER A 251 24.56 10.20 18.39
CA SER A 251 23.52 10.20 17.35
C SER A 251 24.14 10.10 15.95
N ALA A 252 25.15 10.91 15.64
CA ALA A 252 25.86 10.88 14.37
C ALA A 252 26.53 9.52 14.10
N ALA A 253 27.14 8.91 15.11
CA ALA A 253 27.77 7.59 15.02
C ALA A 253 26.74 6.49 14.71
N LEU A 254 25.58 6.50 15.40
CA LEU A 254 24.48 5.56 15.17
C LEU A 254 23.91 5.69 13.76
N TYR A 255 23.68 6.91 13.28
CA TYR A 255 23.24 7.17 11.91
C TYR A 255 24.28 6.74 10.86
N ALA A 256 25.59 6.90 11.15
CA ALA A 256 26.64 6.40 10.27
C ALA A 256 26.67 4.87 10.22
N GLU A 257 26.44 4.20 11.34
CA GLU A 257 26.30 2.75 11.40
C GLU A 257 25.06 2.27 10.64
N ALA A 258 23.92 2.95 10.82
CA ALA A 258 22.68 2.64 10.12
C ALA A 258 22.86 2.68 8.60
N ARG A 259 23.56 3.70 8.07
CA ARG A 259 23.85 3.79 6.63
C ARG A 259 24.72 2.64 6.13
N ARG A 260 25.67 2.13 6.91
CA ARG A 260 26.46 0.94 6.54
C ARG A 260 25.60 -0.32 6.49
N ALA A 261 24.72 -0.51 7.47
CA ALA A 261 23.77 -1.62 7.47
C ALA A 261 22.78 -1.53 6.29
N LEU A 262 22.27 -0.34 5.95
CA LEU A 262 21.44 -0.13 4.76
C LEU A 262 22.18 -0.42 3.46
N GLY A 263 23.48 -0.11 3.38
CA GLY A 263 24.31 -0.47 2.22
C GLY A 263 24.39 -1.98 2.02
N ARG A 264 24.53 -2.76 3.11
CA ARG A 264 24.48 -4.23 3.06
C ARG A 264 23.10 -4.74 2.65
N ALA A 265 22.03 -4.21 3.25
CA ALA A 265 20.66 -4.57 2.90
C ALA A 265 20.35 -4.32 1.41
N TYR A 266 20.76 -3.16 0.89
CA TYR A 266 20.63 -2.82 -0.54
C TYR A 266 21.44 -3.75 -1.44
N GLY A 267 22.67 -4.09 -1.05
CA GLY A 267 23.52 -5.01 -1.80
C GLY A 267 22.96 -6.44 -1.88
N ALA A 268 22.29 -6.89 -0.82
CA ALA A 268 21.66 -8.21 -0.75
C ALA A 268 20.28 -8.26 -1.42
N ASP A 269 19.46 -7.20 -1.31
CA ASP A 269 18.16 -7.08 -1.96
C ASP A 269 17.86 -5.64 -2.38
N ALA A 270 18.17 -5.32 -3.65
CA ALA A 270 17.94 -4.00 -4.23
C ALA A 270 16.45 -3.74 -4.57
N LEU A 271 15.58 -4.74 -4.50
CA LEU A 271 14.15 -4.61 -4.84
C LEU A 271 13.28 -4.36 -3.61
N ASP A 272 13.81 -4.48 -2.39
CA ASP A 272 13.09 -4.08 -1.18
C ASP A 272 12.96 -2.56 -1.06
N TYR A 273 11.80 -2.03 -1.48
CA TYR A 273 11.46 -0.60 -1.37
C TYR A 273 11.62 -0.04 0.06
N ARG A 274 11.50 -0.88 1.09
CA ARG A 274 11.62 -0.45 2.50
C ARG A 274 13.05 0.01 2.83
N THR A 275 14.04 -0.51 2.12
CA THR A 275 15.44 -0.05 2.23
C THR A 275 15.58 1.39 1.75
N TYR A 276 14.89 1.78 0.68
CA TYR A 276 14.89 3.16 0.16
C TYR A 276 14.20 4.14 1.11
N LEU A 277 13.11 3.72 1.76
CA LEU A 277 12.48 4.50 2.84
C LEU A 277 13.45 4.77 4.00
N ALA A 278 14.18 3.74 4.43
CA ALA A 278 15.16 3.86 5.51
C ALA A 278 16.38 4.71 5.09
N LEU A 279 16.86 4.58 3.85
CA LEU A 279 17.91 5.43 3.30
C LEU A 279 17.48 6.90 3.27
N ALA A 280 16.27 7.20 2.81
CA ALA A 280 15.72 8.55 2.82
C ALA A 280 15.60 9.11 4.24
N ARG A 281 15.15 8.31 5.22
CA ARG A 281 15.13 8.70 6.65
C ARG A 281 16.54 9.02 7.15
N SER A 282 17.54 8.20 6.83
CA SER A 282 18.92 8.33 7.31
C SER A 282 19.64 9.62 6.85
N ARG A 283 19.05 10.34 5.89
CA ARG A 283 19.56 11.57 5.28
C ARG A 283 18.81 12.81 5.73
N ARG A 284 17.68 12.67 6.44
CA ARG A 284 16.92 13.81 6.97
C ARG A 284 17.81 14.65 7.90
N GLY A 285 17.75 15.97 7.75
CA GLY A 285 18.54 16.90 8.55
C GLY A 285 20.00 17.06 8.11
N ALA A 286 20.50 16.29 7.13
CA ALA A 286 21.83 16.52 6.58
C ALA A 286 21.89 17.88 5.87
N GLY A 287 22.92 18.68 6.14
CA GLY A 287 23.03 20.05 5.62
C GLY A 287 23.11 20.16 4.09
N ASN A 288 23.42 19.08 3.38
CA ASN A 288 23.45 19.02 1.92
C ASN A 288 22.23 18.29 1.30
N TYR A 289 21.19 17.99 2.10
CA TYR A 289 19.99 17.32 1.62
C TYR A 289 19.02 18.29 0.92
N PRO A 290 18.37 17.88 -0.19
CA PRO A 290 18.62 16.66 -0.95
C PRO A 290 19.76 16.82 -1.98
N THR A 291 20.64 15.81 -2.04
CA THR A 291 21.60 15.61 -3.14
C THR A 291 20.92 14.93 -4.33
N ASP A 292 21.57 14.88 -5.50
CA ASP A 292 21.02 14.14 -6.65
C ASP A 292 20.82 12.65 -6.34
N ASN A 293 21.71 12.05 -5.54
CA ASN A 293 21.55 10.68 -5.08
C ASN A 293 20.33 10.50 -4.15
N ASP A 294 20.03 11.49 -3.30
CA ASP A 294 18.84 11.45 -2.43
C ASP A 294 17.54 11.48 -3.27
N VAL A 295 17.55 12.20 -4.40
CA VAL A 295 16.43 12.21 -5.36
C VAL A 295 16.29 10.85 -6.03
N GLU A 296 17.37 10.24 -6.52
CA GLU A 296 17.33 8.93 -7.17
C GLU A 296 16.86 7.81 -6.23
N ILE A 297 17.27 7.85 -4.95
CA ILE A 297 16.79 6.90 -3.93
C ILE A 297 15.26 6.97 -3.80
N LEU A 298 14.70 8.17 -3.69
CA LEU A 298 13.25 8.36 -3.52
C LEU A 298 12.48 8.03 -4.80
N LEU A 299 13.01 8.42 -5.97
CA LEU A 299 12.47 8.04 -7.27
C LEU A 299 12.37 6.52 -7.41
N THR A 300 13.45 5.81 -7.12
CA THR A 300 13.51 4.34 -7.23
C THR A 300 12.55 3.70 -6.24
N GLY A 301 12.52 4.16 -4.99
CA GLY A 301 11.55 3.69 -4.00
C GLY A 301 10.10 3.88 -4.47
N ALA A 302 9.77 5.05 -5.01
CA ALA A 302 8.43 5.33 -5.53
C ALA A 302 8.08 4.52 -6.79
N GLN A 303 9.06 4.10 -7.59
CA GLN A 303 8.85 3.20 -8.73
C GLN A 303 8.63 1.74 -8.29
N LEU A 304 9.37 1.27 -7.29
CA LEU A 304 9.22 -0.08 -6.73
C LEU A 304 7.90 -0.24 -5.96
N ALA A 305 7.50 0.79 -5.20
CA ALA A 305 6.29 0.75 -4.39
C ALA A 305 5.42 2.03 -4.53
N PRO A 306 4.86 2.28 -5.72
CA PRO A 306 4.03 3.45 -6.00
C PRO A 306 2.70 3.47 -5.24
N GLN A 307 2.34 2.39 -4.55
CA GLN A 307 1.19 2.33 -3.65
C GLN A 307 1.47 2.96 -2.27
N ILE A 308 2.73 3.25 -1.96
CA ILE A 308 3.13 3.77 -0.65
C ILE A 308 3.11 5.30 -0.67
N SER A 309 2.10 5.88 -0.05
CA SER A 309 1.86 7.33 -0.06
C SER A 309 3.05 8.14 0.47
N SER A 310 3.74 7.63 1.50
CA SER A 310 4.90 8.30 2.10
C SER A 310 6.09 8.38 1.15
N LEU A 311 6.29 7.42 0.24
CA LEU A 311 7.33 7.47 -0.79
C LEU A 311 7.01 8.51 -1.84
N ARG A 312 5.76 8.53 -2.35
CA ARG A 312 5.32 9.55 -3.30
C ARG A 312 5.47 10.96 -2.73
N PHE A 313 5.02 11.15 -1.49
CA PHE A 313 5.07 12.44 -0.83
C PHE A 313 6.51 12.93 -0.67
N GLN A 314 7.40 12.08 -0.13
CA GLN A 314 8.82 12.41 0.03
C GLN A 314 9.51 12.66 -1.32
N THR A 315 9.17 11.88 -2.36
CA THR A 315 9.67 12.10 -3.72
C THR A 315 9.26 13.47 -4.26
N ALA A 316 7.99 13.84 -4.10
CA ALA A 316 7.52 15.17 -4.46
C ALA A 316 8.26 16.28 -3.69
N GLN A 317 8.49 16.09 -2.38
CA GLN A 317 9.21 17.06 -1.56
C GLN A 317 10.63 17.30 -2.08
N VAL A 318 11.41 16.25 -2.36
CA VAL A 318 12.77 16.44 -2.89
C VAL A 318 12.77 17.04 -4.29
N MET A 319 11.80 16.71 -5.14
CA MET A 319 11.62 17.35 -6.45
C MET A 319 11.36 18.85 -6.32
N MET A 320 10.47 19.25 -5.41
CA MET A 320 10.19 20.67 -5.15
C MET A 320 11.42 21.42 -4.62
N HIS A 321 12.19 20.79 -3.72
CA HIS A 321 13.46 21.36 -3.24
C HIS A 321 14.48 21.59 -4.35
N ARG A 322 14.45 20.78 -5.42
CA ARG A 322 15.32 20.93 -6.61
C ARG A 322 14.69 21.78 -7.71
N GLY A 323 13.57 22.45 -7.46
CA GLY A 323 12.85 23.28 -8.44
C GLY A 323 12.11 22.49 -9.53
N ARG A 324 11.99 21.16 -9.40
CA ARG A 324 11.33 20.26 -10.35
C ARG A 324 9.82 20.19 -10.09
N TYR A 325 9.16 21.35 -10.05
CA TYR A 325 7.75 21.46 -9.62
C TYR A 325 6.78 20.69 -10.51
N ARG A 326 6.97 20.71 -11.84
CA ARG A 326 6.10 19.98 -12.78
C ARG A 326 6.14 18.47 -12.55
N GLU A 327 7.31 17.93 -12.22
CA GLU A 327 7.47 16.51 -11.93
C GLU A 327 6.90 16.17 -10.55
N ALA A 328 7.08 17.04 -9.55
CA ALA A 328 6.47 16.86 -8.23
C ALA A 328 4.93 16.72 -8.30
N VAL A 329 4.27 17.47 -9.18
CA VAL A 329 2.81 17.38 -9.39
C VAL A 329 2.39 15.95 -9.75
N ALA A 330 3.15 15.24 -10.59
CA ALA A 330 2.83 13.87 -10.99
C ALA A 330 2.87 12.88 -9.81
N TYR A 331 3.67 13.16 -8.77
CA TYR A 331 3.72 12.35 -7.55
C TYR A 331 2.66 12.74 -6.51
N LEU A 332 2.25 14.02 -6.48
CA LEU A 332 1.23 14.52 -5.55
C LEU A 332 -0.21 14.26 -6.03
N GLN A 333 -0.45 14.26 -7.34
CA GLN A 333 -1.79 14.07 -7.91
C GLN A 333 -2.49 12.80 -7.42
N PRO A 334 -1.86 11.61 -7.39
CA PRO A 334 -2.48 10.41 -6.81
C PRO A 334 -2.81 10.54 -5.32
N LEU A 335 -2.01 11.28 -4.56
CA LEU A 335 -2.21 11.46 -3.12
C LEU A 335 -3.39 12.38 -2.83
N ALA A 336 -3.44 13.53 -3.51
CA ALA A 336 -4.52 14.52 -3.33
C ALA A 336 -5.91 13.96 -3.69
N ASN A 337 -5.96 12.87 -4.45
CA ASN A 337 -7.17 12.25 -4.95
C ASN A 337 -7.34 10.82 -4.46
N ASN A 338 -6.61 10.40 -3.42
CA ASN A 338 -6.79 9.10 -2.79
C ASN A 338 -8.21 9.03 -2.17
N PRO A 339 -9.07 8.08 -2.56
CA PRO A 339 -10.41 7.97 -1.97
C PRO A 339 -10.39 7.59 -0.49
N HIS A 340 -9.25 7.13 0.04
CA HIS A 340 -9.08 6.74 1.44
C HIS A 340 -8.42 7.80 2.33
N GLY A 341 -8.13 8.98 1.79
CA GLY A 341 -7.44 10.06 2.52
C GLY A 341 -5.92 10.09 2.32
#